data_AF-A0A935QXU4-F1
#
_entry.id   AF-A0A935QXU4-F1
#
_cell.length_a   1.000
_cell.length_b   1.000
_cell.length_c   1.000
_cell.angle_alpha   90.00
_cell.angle_beta   90.00
_cell.angle_gamma   90.00
#
_symmetry.space_group_name_H-M   'P 1'
#
loop_
_entity.id
_entity.type
_entity.pdbx_description
1 polymer ?
#
loop_
_entity_poly.entity_id
_entity_poly.type
_entity_poly.pdbx_seq_one_letter_code
_entity_poly.pdbx_strand_id
1 'polypeptide(L)'
;MTPALVITALGLLACAAPERPAPPRPPDLVVVSVETFRADRARLGQPGSPMPKLSAFAASAQRFEAAWSPAPWTLPSMVSLMTGLSAAEHGVTRGELA
;
A
#
# COMPACT_ATOMS: atom_id res chain seq x y z
N MET A 1 39.01 -49.36 -5.77
CA MET A 1 37.61 -49.25 -6.23
C MET A 1 36.83 -48.55 -5.13
N THR A 2 36.12 -47.43 -5.38
CA THR A 2 35.09 -46.75 -4.52
C THR A 2 35.28 -45.32 -3.93
N PRO A 3 36.38 -44.54 -4.04
CA PRO A 3 36.32 -43.14 -3.59
C PRO A 3 35.82 -42.16 -4.67
N ALA A 4 36.16 -42.40 -5.95
CA ALA A 4 35.76 -41.51 -7.05
C ALA A 4 34.25 -41.52 -7.32
N LEU A 5 33.58 -42.67 -7.12
CA LEU A 5 32.15 -42.83 -7.39
C LEU A 5 31.26 -42.07 -6.38
N VAL A 6 31.73 -41.94 -5.13
CA VAL A 6 30.99 -41.25 -4.05
C VAL A 6 31.00 -39.73 -4.25
N ILE A 7 32.11 -39.17 -4.74
CA ILE A 7 32.24 -37.72 -4.98
C ILE A 7 31.35 -37.29 -6.16
N THR A 8 31.26 -38.10 -7.23
CA THR A 8 30.39 -37.81 -8.37
C THR A 8 28.90 -37.89 -8.00
N ALA A 9 28.51 -38.85 -7.17
CA ALA A 9 27.13 -39.00 -6.71
C ALA A 9 26.65 -37.83 -5.83
N LEU A 10 27.52 -37.25 -5.00
CA LEU A 10 27.20 -36.09 -4.15
C LEU A 10 27.05 -34.79 -4.97
N GLY A 11 27.86 -34.63 -6.03
CA GLY A 11 27.78 -33.49 -6.94
C GLY A 11 26.51 -33.48 -7.80
N LEU A 12 26.03 -34.66 -8.22
CA LEU A 12 24.81 -34.80 -9.01
C LEU A 12 23.52 -34.55 -8.20
N LEU A 13 23.52 -34.83 -6.88
CA LEU A 13 22.38 -34.53 -6.01
C LEU A 13 22.22 -33.02 -5.72
N ALA A 14 23.32 -32.26 -5.77
CA ALA A 14 23.30 -30.81 -5.53
C ALA A 14 22.75 -30.00 -6.72
N CYS A 15 22.79 -30.55 -7.94
CA CYS A 15 22.20 -29.92 -9.13
C CYS A 15 20.71 -30.22 -9.33
N ALA A 16 20.13 -31.10 -8.51
CA ALA A 16 18.71 -31.49 -8.58
C ALA A 16 17.86 -30.81 -7.50
N ALA A 17 18.35 -29.71 -6.89
CA ALA A 17 17.52 -28.93 -5.98
C ALA A 17 16.31 -28.37 -6.77
N PRO A 18 15.07 -28.63 -6.35
CA PRO A 18 13.91 -28.06 -7.01
C PRO A 18 14.02 -26.55 -6.96
N GLU A 19 13.83 -25.88 -8.10
CA GLU A 19 13.72 -24.42 -8.14
C GLU A 19 12.68 -24.00 -7.11
N ARG A 20 13.13 -23.27 -6.09
CA ARG A 20 12.21 -22.70 -5.11
C ARG A 20 11.27 -21.78 -5.91
N PRO A 21 9.94 -21.99 -5.86
CA PRO A 21 9.02 -21.12 -6.54
C PRO A 21 9.32 -19.68 -6.13
N ALA A 22 9.46 -18.79 -7.11
CA ALA A 22 9.62 -17.38 -6.81
C ALA A 22 8.47 -16.96 -5.89
N PRO A 23 8.75 -16.19 -4.82
CA PRO A 23 7.68 -15.71 -3.96
C PRO A 23 6.64 -14.99 -4.84
N PRO A 24 5.35 -15.17 -4.54
CA PRO A 24 4.30 -14.50 -5.31
C PRO A 24 4.59 -13.00 -5.32
N ARG A 25 4.52 -12.40 -6.52
CA ARG A 25 4.73 -10.96 -6.68
C ARG A 25 3.70 -10.24 -5.80
N PRO A 26 4.12 -9.22 -5.02
CA PRO A 26 3.15 -8.41 -4.29
C PRO A 26 2.16 -7.77 -5.28
N PRO A 27 0.91 -7.53 -4.86
CA PRO A 27 -0.06 -6.85 -5.70
C PRO A 27 0.42 -5.43 -6.02
N ASP A 28 -0.03 -4.91 -7.15
CA ASP A 28 0.18 -3.51 -7.49
C ASP A 28 -0.64 -2.62 -6.54
N LEU A 29 0.00 -1.60 -5.94
CA LEU A 29 -0.63 -0.67 -5.02
C LEU A 29 -0.86 0.68 -5.71
N VAL A 30 -2.12 1.09 -5.82
CA VAL A 30 -2.51 2.40 -6.35
C VAL A 30 -3.12 3.23 -5.22
N VAL A 31 -2.47 4.35 -4.89
CA VAL A 31 -2.95 5.31 -3.89
C VAL A 31 -3.63 6.47 -4.61
N VAL A 32 -4.93 6.66 -4.39
CA VAL A 32 -5.70 7.78 -4.95
C VAL A 32 -6.02 8.76 -3.83
N SER A 33 -5.51 9.99 -3.94
CA SER A 33 -5.82 11.10 -3.02
C SER A 33 -6.66 12.15 -3.73
N VAL A 34 -7.58 12.79 -3.00
CA VAL A 34 -8.47 13.83 -3.52
C VAL A 34 -8.39 15.05 -2.60
N GLU A 35 -8.03 16.19 -3.17
CA GLU A 35 -7.87 17.45 -2.44
C GLU A 35 -9.22 18.12 -2.16
N THR A 36 -9.35 18.79 -1.01
CA THR A 36 -10.59 19.42 -0.54
C THR A 36 -11.82 18.49 -0.47
N PHE A 37 -11.61 17.18 -0.31
CA PHE A 37 -12.68 16.18 -0.28
C PHE A 37 -13.48 16.21 1.02
N ARG A 38 -14.81 16.25 0.89
CA ARG A 38 -15.75 16.23 2.02
C ARG A 38 -16.53 14.92 2.08
N ALA A 39 -16.29 14.13 3.12
CA ALA A 39 -16.94 12.84 3.32
C ALA A 39 -18.48 12.95 3.39
N ASP A 40 -19.01 14.00 4.03
CA ASP A 40 -20.46 14.26 4.14
C ASP A 40 -21.12 14.62 2.80
N ARG A 41 -20.34 15.17 1.86
CA ARG A 41 -20.83 15.57 0.53
C ARG A 41 -20.75 14.44 -0.49
N ALA A 42 -19.84 13.49 -0.31
CA ALA A 42 -19.67 12.36 -1.22
C ALA A 42 -20.87 11.39 -1.19
N ARG A 43 -21.58 11.28 -0.06
CA ARG A 43 -22.78 10.45 0.11
C ARG A 43 -22.60 9.02 -0.42
N LEU A 44 -21.40 8.44 -0.23
CA LEU A 44 -21.06 7.12 -0.75
C LEU A 44 -22.01 6.05 -0.17
N GLY A 45 -22.50 5.16 -1.04
CA GLY A 45 -23.49 4.15 -0.69
C GLY A 45 -24.93 4.64 -0.62
N GLN A 46 -25.20 5.94 -0.81
CA GLN A 46 -26.56 6.49 -0.82
C GLN A 46 -27.12 6.60 -2.25
N PRO A 47 -28.44 6.42 -2.43
CA PRO A 47 -29.12 6.80 -3.67
C PRO A 47 -28.86 8.28 -4.01
N GLY A 48 -28.50 8.56 -5.27
CA GLY A 48 -28.22 9.92 -5.72
C GLY A 48 -26.88 10.50 -5.26
N SER A 49 -25.91 9.66 -4.86
CA SER A 49 -24.53 10.13 -4.61
C SER A 49 -24.01 10.95 -5.81
N PRO A 50 -23.41 12.13 -5.59
CA PRO A 50 -22.80 12.92 -6.66
C PRO A 50 -21.56 12.24 -7.27
N MET A 51 -21.09 11.13 -6.69
CA MET A 51 -19.92 10.38 -7.13
C MET A 51 -20.29 8.92 -7.42
N PRO A 52 -21.09 8.64 -8.47
CA PRO A 52 -21.69 7.31 -8.69
C PRO A 52 -20.65 6.20 -8.87
N LYS A 53 -19.53 6.46 -9.54
CA LYS A 53 -18.45 5.48 -9.73
C LYS A 53 -17.74 5.12 -8.42
N LEU A 54 -17.44 6.14 -7.59
CA LEU A 54 -16.83 5.92 -6.29
C LEU A 54 -17.79 5.24 -5.31
N SER A 55 -19.08 5.59 -5.39
CA SER A 55 -20.15 4.93 -4.62
C SER A 55 -20.28 3.45 -4.97
N ALA A 56 -20.24 3.11 -6.26
CA ALA A 56 -20.25 1.71 -6.71
C ALA A 56 -19.00 0.94 -6.25
N PHE A 57 -17.81 1.55 -6.34
CA PHE A 57 -16.58 0.95 -5.83
C PHE A 57 -16.64 0.69 -4.32
N ALA A 58 -17.20 1.63 -3.55
CA ALA A 58 -17.35 1.50 -2.11
C ALA A 58 -18.21 0.30 -1.67
N ALA A 59 -19.12 -0.19 -2.53
CA ALA A 59 -19.98 -1.32 -2.21
C ALA A 59 -19.22 -2.67 -2.10
N SER A 60 -18.07 -2.79 -2.77
CA SER A 60 -17.20 -3.97 -2.73
C SER A 60 -15.90 -3.75 -1.96
N ALA A 61 -15.68 -2.54 -1.43
CA ALA A 61 -14.44 -2.15 -0.75
C ALA A 61 -14.64 -2.09 0.77
N GLN A 62 -13.54 -2.22 1.52
CA GLN A 62 -13.56 -1.89 2.94
C GLN A 62 -13.58 -0.36 3.09
N ARG A 63 -14.61 0.15 3.78
CA ARG A 63 -14.76 1.58 4.08
C ARG A 63 -14.44 1.85 5.54
N PHE A 64 -13.70 2.93 5.78
CA PHE A 64 -13.43 3.45 7.12
C PHE A 64 -14.24 4.73 7.34
N GLU A 65 -15.24 4.68 8.23
CA GLU A 65 -16.13 5.83 8.49
C GLU A 65 -15.50 6.86 9.44
N ALA A 66 -14.53 6.43 10.25
CA ALA A 66 -13.80 7.25 11.20
C ALA A 66 -12.33 7.44 10.77
N ALA A 67 -12.14 7.96 9.55
CA ALA A 67 -10.81 8.30 9.02
C ALA A 67 -10.60 9.83 9.09
N TRP A 68 -9.51 10.25 9.75
CA TRP A 68 -9.17 11.66 9.95
C TRP A 68 -7.88 12.03 9.24
N SER A 69 -7.84 13.24 8.66
CA SER A 69 -6.60 13.77 8.09
C SER A 69 -5.60 14.07 9.22
N PRO A 70 -4.32 13.69 9.10
CA PRO A 70 -3.31 13.94 10.13
C PRO A 70 -2.97 15.43 10.28
N ALA A 71 -3.35 16.26 9.31
CA ALA A 71 -3.23 17.71 9.37
C ALA A 71 -4.34 18.40 8.54
N PRO A 72 -4.70 19.67 8.85
CA PRO A 72 -5.75 20.40 8.12
C PRO A 72 -5.27 21.04 6.81
N TRP A 73 -4.03 20.78 6.36
CA TRP A 73 -3.45 21.37 5.17
C TRP A 73 -2.73 20.34 4.30
N THR A 74 -2.73 20.56 2.98
CA THR A 74 -2.25 19.63 1.95
C THR A 74 -0.82 19.17 2.20
N LEU A 75 0.12 20.10 2.39
CA LEU A 75 1.54 19.78 2.53
C LEU A 75 1.80 18.83 3.71
N PRO A 76 1.44 19.17 4.97
CA PRO A 76 1.66 18.26 6.09
C PRO A 76 0.86 16.95 5.96
N SER A 77 -0.37 16.99 5.43
CA SER A 77 -1.19 15.79 5.26
C SER A 77 -0.56 14.79 4.27
N MET A 78 -0.01 15.29 3.15
CA MET A 78 0.66 14.44 2.18
C MET A 78 2.01 13.91 2.68
N VAL A 79 2.78 14.70 3.42
CA VAL A 79 4.02 14.21 4.05
C VAL A 79 3.70 13.08 5.04
N SER A 80 2.65 13.24 5.84
CA SER A 80 2.18 12.18 6.75
C SER A 80 1.76 10.92 5.99
N LEU A 81 1.01 11.04 4.88
CA LEU A 81 0.59 9.89 4.07
C LEU A 81 1.78 9.09 3.50
N MET A 82 2.83 9.79 3.06
CA MET A 82 4.00 9.16 2.42
C MET A 82 4.99 8.57 3.42
N THR A 83 5.05 9.11 4.65
CA THR A 83 6.03 8.70 5.67
C THR A 83 5.44 7.79 6.75
N GLY A 84 4.12 7.80 6.94
CA GLY A 84 3.47 7.13 8.07
C GLY A 84 3.69 7.83 9.42
N LEU A 85 4.29 9.02 9.43
CA LEU A 85 4.54 9.83 10.62
C LEU A 85 3.47 10.92 10.76
N SER A 86 3.16 11.34 11.99
CA SER A 86 2.32 12.51 12.24
C SER A 86 3.04 13.82 11.88
N ALA A 87 2.27 14.90 11.72
CA ALA A 87 2.82 16.23 11.45
C ALA A 87 3.85 16.69 12.48
N ALA A 88 3.67 16.31 13.75
CA ALA A 88 4.61 16.61 14.82
C ALA A 88 5.94 15.84 14.66
N GLU A 89 5.87 14.58 14.24
CA GLU A 89 7.05 13.71 14.09
C GLU A 89 7.90 14.09 12.87
N HIS A 90 7.26 14.45 11.74
CA HIS A 90 7.99 14.84 10.53
C HIS A 90 8.30 16.35 10.45
N GLY A 91 7.86 17.17 11.41
CA GLY A 91 8.23 18.58 11.56
C GLY A 91 7.60 19.56 10.55
N VAL A 92 7.17 19.09 9.38
CA VAL A 92 6.41 19.89 8.40
C VAL A 92 5.04 20.24 8.98
N THR A 93 4.91 21.43 9.58
CA THR A 93 3.69 21.88 10.27
C THR A 93 3.17 23.23 9.78
N ARG A 94 3.94 23.92 8.92
CA ARG A 94 3.65 25.26 8.38
C ARG A 94 4.11 25.32 6.91
N GLY A 95 3.63 26.34 6.19
CA GLY A 95 3.92 26.54 4.76
C GLY A 95 5.22 27.31 4.50
N GLU A 96 5.95 27.61 5.56
CA GLU A 96 7.28 28.20 5.48
C GLU A 96 8.27 27.04 5.41
N LEU A 97 8.87 26.86 4.23
CA LEU A 97 10.16 26.19 4.16
C LEU A 97 11.14 27.13 4.88
N ALA A 98 11.75 26.64 5.96
CA ALA A 98 12.84 27.35 6.61
C ALA A 98 13.96 27.67 5.61
#